data_AF-A0A370GY09-F1
#
_entry.id   AF-A0A370GY09-F1
#
_cell.length_a   1.000
_cell.length_b   1.000
_cell.length_c   1.000
_cell.angle_alpha   90.00
_cell.angle_beta   90.00
_cell.angle_gamma   90.00
#
_symmetry.space_group_name_H-M   'P 1'
#
loop_
_entity.id
_entity.type
_entity.pdbx_description
1 polymer ?
#
loop_
_entity_poly.entity_id
_entity_poly.type
_entity_poly.pdbx_seq_one_letter_code
_entity_poly.pdbx_strand_id
1 'polypeptide(L)' 'MSRNDIHDYHDAALRMEEDVIDAVVDIRSRRRCHYERSGLDPITTAVHLWAETGEMPGWDAGLDDGGGWAA' A
#
# COMPACT_ATOMS: atom_id res chain seq x y z
N MET A 1 -34.46 6.11 12.36
CA MET A 1 -33.16 6.30 11.70
C MET A 1 -33.29 7.52 10.81
N SER A 2 -32.59 8.59 11.17
CA SER A 2 -32.59 9.85 10.43
C SER A 2 -31.66 9.73 9.23
N ARG A 3 -31.95 10.47 8.15
CA ARG A 3 -31.11 10.51 6.94
C ARG A 3 -29.70 11.06 7.22
N ASN A 4 -29.51 11.81 8.31
CA ASN A 4 -28.19 12.25 8.80
C ASN A 4 -27.34 11.09 9.32
N ASP A 5 -27.94 10.14 10.05
CA ASP A 5 -27.19 9.02 10.65
C ASP A 5 -26.47 8.20 9.55
N ILE A 6 -27.12 8.04 8.38
CA ILE A 6 -26.58 7.28 7.24
C ILE A 6 -25.33 7.95 6.63
N HIS A 7 -25.29 9.28 6.58
CA HIS A 7 -24.14 10.02 6.06
C HIS A 7 -22.95 9.94 7.01
N ASP A 8 -23.19 10.04 8.33
CA ASP A 8 -22.14 9.93 9.34
C ASP A 8 -21.47 8.55 9.34
N TYR A 9 -22.24 7.46 9.14
CA TYR A 9 -21.67 6.12 9.01
C TYR A 9 -20.83 5.94 7.75
N HIS A 10 -21.22 6.57 6.65
CA HIS A 10 -20.48 6.51 5.39
C HIS A 10 -19.14 7.23 5.51
N ASP A 11 -19.11 8.42 6.10
CA ASP A 11 -17.88 9.18 6.31
C ASP A 11 -16.95 8.49 7.30
N ALA A 12 -17.49 7.85 8.33
CA ALA A 12 -16.72 7.01 9.24
C ALA A 12 -16.12 5.79 8.53
N ALA A 13 -16.86 5.15 7.61
CA ALA A 13 -16.38 4.00 6.85
C ALA A 13 -15.26 4.39 5.87
N LEU A 14 -15.40 5.51 5.15
CA LEU A 14 -14.35 6.02 4.26
C LEU A 14 -13.07 6.34 5.01
N ARG A 15 -13.17 6.97 6.20
CA ARG A 15 -12.02 7.25 7.04
C ARG A 15 -11.32 5.96 7.49
N MET A 16 -12.11 4.95 7.87
CA MET A 16 -11.57 3.64 8.25
C MET A 16 -10.85 2.96 7.08
N GLU A 17 -11.36 3.13 5.86
CA GLU A 17 -10.72 2.61 4.64
C GLU A 17 -9.39 3.34 4.36
N GLU A 18 -9.35 4.67 4.49
CA GLU A 18 -8.13 5.47 4.39
C GLU A 18 -7.07 5.04 5.42
N ASP A 19 -7.46 4.93 6.69
CA ASP A 19 -6.57 4.49 7.78
C ASP A 19 -5.99 3.08 7.52
N VAL A 20 -6.78 2.19 6.92
CA VAL A 20 -6.35 0.84 6.54
C VAL A 20 -5.33 0.89 5.40
N ILE A 21 -5.58 1.70 4.38
CA ILE A 21 -4.65 1.87 3.25
C ILE A 21 -3.30 2.42 3.75
N ASP A 22 -3.32 3.46 4.59
CA ASP A 22 -2.11 4.05 5.16
C ASP A 22 -1.31 3.04 6.00
N ALA A 23 -2.00 2.23 6.81
CA ALA A 23 -1.35 1.18 7.60
C ALA A 23 -0.67 0.13 6.72
N VAL A 24 -1.29 -0.26 5.61
CA VAL A 24 -0.71 -1.21 4.64
C VAL A 24 0.53 -0.59 3.98
N VAL A 25 0.47 0.68 3.57
CA VAL A 25 1.60 1.40 2.96
C VAL A 25 2.78 1.54 3.94
N ASP A 26 2.53 1.87 5.21
CA ASP A 26 3.58 1.97 6.24
C ASP A 26 4.25 0.61 6.49
N ILE A 27 3.48 -0.46 6.65
CA ILE A 27 4.03 -1.82 6.85
C ILE A 27 4.91 -2.21 5.65
N ARG A 28 4.42 -1.99 4.43
CA ARG A 28 5.15 -2.31 3.19
C ARG A 28 6.48 -1.53 3.11
N SER A 29 6.43 -0.23 3.41
CA SER A 29 7.59 0.66 3.43
C SER A 29 8.65 0.18 4.43
N ARG A 30 8.24 -0.18 5.65
CA ARG A 30 9.16 -0.68 6.68
C ARG A 30 9.84 -1.98 6.29
N ARG A 31 9.10 -2.92 5.71
CA ARG A 31 9.67 -4.21 5.29
C ARG A 31 10.64 -4.06 4.12
N ARG A 32 10.30 -3.22 3.15
CA ARG A 32 11.23 -2.87 2.06
C ARG A 32 12.54 -2.28 2.60
N CYS A 33 12.46 -1.27 3.46
CA CYS A 33 13.67 -0.68 4.06
C CYS A 33 14.49 -1.70 4.86
N HIS A 34 13.83 -2.65 5.52
CA HIS A 34 14.51 -3.73 6.25
C HIS A 34 15.30 -4.65 5.31
N TYR A 35 14.72 -5.06 4.18
CA TYR A 35 15.39 -5.90 3.19
C TYR A 35 16.53 -5.18 2.46
N GLU A 36 16.30 -3.94 2.04
CA GLU A 36 17.33 -3.12 1.40
C GLU A 36 18.52 -2.90 2.34
N ARG A 37 18.26 -2.60 3.63
CA ARG A 37 19.32 -2.49 4.64
C ARG A 37 20.08 -3.80 4.87
N SER A 38 19.39 -4.94 4.71
CA SER A 38 20.00 -6.26 4.83
C SER A 38 20.80 -6.66 3.59
N GLY A 39 20.85 -5.79 2.57
CA GLY A 39 21.62 -6.00 1.35
C GLY A 39 20.93 -6.92 0.34
N LEU A 40 19.62 -7.14 0.46
CA LEU A 40 18.87 -7.89 -0.54
C LEU A 40 18.86 -7.11 -1.86
N ASP A 41 19.03 -7.83 -2.97
CA ASP A 41 18.84 -7.23 -4.28
C ASP A 41 17.33 -6.90 -4.48
N PRO A 42 17.02 -6.00 -5.44
CA PRO A 42 15.64 -5.56 -5.67
C PRO A 42 14.67 -6.69 -6.04
N ILE A 43 15.11 -7.73 -6.74
CA ILE A 43 14.25 -8.85 -7.13
C ILE A 43 13.92 -9.68 -5.89
N THR A 44 14.92 -10.02 -5.09
CA THR A 44 14.71 -10.77 -3.84
C THR A 44 13.80 -9.99 -2.88
N THR A 45 13.98 -8.67 -2.78
CA THR A 45 13.09 -7.78 -2.02
C THR A 45 11.64 -7.84 -2.51
N ALA A 46 11.42 -7.78 -3.83
CA ALA A 46 10.08 -7.86 -4.41
C ALA A 46 9.41 -9.22 -4.16
N VAL A 47 10.17 -10.32 -4.23
CA VAL A 47 9.68 -11.67 -3.92
C VAL A 47 9.26 -11.79 -2.46
N HIS A 48 10.07 -11.28 -1.52
CA HIS A 48 9.70 -11.29 -0.11
C HIS A 48 8.45 -10.45 0.17
N LEU A 49 8.37 -9.23 -0.38
CA LEU A 49 7.17 -8.40 -0.24
C LEU A 49 5.93 -9.07 -0.81
N TRP A 50 6.04 -9.72 -1.98
CA TRP A 50 4.93 -10.46 -2.57
C TRP A 50 4.52 -11.68 -1.74
N ALA A 51 5.48 -12.47 -1.25
CA ALA A 51 5.20 -13.64 -0.42
C ALA A 51 4.46 -13.28 0.88
N GLU A 52 4.72 -12.10 1.44
CA GLU A 52 4.13 -11.69 2.70
C GLU A 52 2.85 -10.86 2.58
N THR A 53 2.67 -10.12 1.48
CA THR A 53 1.53 -9.21 1.27
C THR A 53 0.55 -9.71 0.22
N GLY A 54 0.94 -10.71 -0.59
CA GLY A 54 0.17 -11.16 -1.76
C GLY A 54 0.21 -10.19 -2.95
N GLU A 55 0.83 -9.03 -2.79
CA GLU A 55 0.79 -7.93 -3.76
C GLU A 55 2.21 -7.53 -4.20
N MET A 56 2.44 -7.50 -5.52
CA MET A 56 3.77 -7.30 -6.08
C MET A 56 4.06 -5.81 -6.32
N PRO A 57 5.16 -5.24 -5.78
CA PRO A 57 5.39 -3.80 -5.84
C PRO A 57 5.61 -3.34 -7.28
N GLY A 58 4.76 -2.43 -7.77
CA GLY A 58 4.94 -1.76 -9.06
C GLY A 58 4.70 -2.63 -10.30
N TRP A 59 4.11 -3.82 -10.18
CA TRP A 59 3.76 -4.67 -11.33
C TRP A 59 2.29 -4.56 -11.72
N ASP A 60 1.42 -4.12 -10.80
CA ASP A 60 0.00 -3.85 -11.06
C ASP A 60 -0.24 -2.37 -11.43
N ALA A 61 0.77 -1.51 -11.26
CA ALA A 61 0.81 -0.23 -11.93
C ALA A 61 1.05 -0.52 -13.41
N GLY A 62 -0.02 -0.54 -14.20
CA GLY A 62 0.07 -0.69 -15.65
C GLY A 62 1.23 0.14 -16.19
N LEU A 63 1.98 -0.46 -17.11
CA LEU A 63 3.11 0.17 -17.82
C LEU A 63 2.63 1.31 -18.75
N ASP A 64 1.71 2.16 -18.29
CA ASP A 64 1.01 3.19 -19.06
C ASP A 64 0.90 4.51 -18.26
N ASP A 65 2.07 5.02 -17.85
CA ASP A 65 2.40 6.46 -17.81
C ASP A 65 3.74 6.66 -17.09
N GLY A 66 4.84 6.56 -17.85
CA GLY A 66 6.17 6.89 -17.35
C GLY A 66 6.19 8.28 -16.70
N GLY A 67 6.37 8.36 -15.38
CA GLY A 67 6.63 9.64 -14.72
C GLY A 67 6.46 9.78 -13.21
N GLY A 68 5.97 8.79 -12.46
CA GLY A 68 5.60 9.03 -11.05
C GLY A 68 6.66 8.79 -9.97
N TRP A 69 7.63 7.89 -10.19
CA TRP A 69 8.53 7.39 -9.13
C TRP A 69 9.97 7.92 -9.20
N ALA A 70 10.20 8.95 -10.03
CA ALA A 70 11.50 9.59 -10.22
C ALA A 70 11.41 11.13 -10.24
N ALA A 71 10.56 11.71 -9.39
CA ALA A 71 10.49 13.15 -9.11
C ALA A 71 10.89 13.44 -7.66
#